data_AF-T0YC34-F1
#
_entry.id   AF-T0YC34-F1
#
_cell.length_a   1.000
_cell.length_b   1.000
_cell.length_c   1.000
_cell.angle_alpha   90.00
_cell.angle_beta   90.00
_cell.angle_gamma   90.00
#
_symmetry.space_group_name_H-M   'P 1'
#
loop_
_entity.id
_entity.type
_entity.pdbx_description
1 polymer ?
#
loop_
_entity_poly.entity_id
_entity_poly.type
_entity_poly.pdbx_seq_one_letter_code
_entity_poly.pdbx_strand_id
1 'polypeptide(L)'
;AAPAAAATAWITLRFPAASWVAVTDATGHSIYRGMVAAGVTRSFEGRAPLHVVLGYASGVAVRIDGRAASIGSYVGRDHAVSFDITAGGRVLPAPLRAGG
;
A
#
# COMPACT_ATOMS: atom_id res chain seq x y z
N ALA A 1 -1.64 26.19 -15.39
CA ALA A 1 -1.26 24.85 -14.91
C ALA A 1 -2.17 24.54 -13.72
N ALA A 2 -3.12 23.62 -13.87
CA ALA A 2 -3.94 23.19 -12.73
C ALA A 2 -3.02 22.46 -11.75
N PRO A 3 -3.16 22.66 -10.42
CA PRO A 3 -2.50 21.77 -9.49
C PRO A 3 -3.02 20.38 -9.83
N ALA A 4 -2.15 19.44 -10.18
CA ALA A 4 -2.51 18.04 -10.12
C ALA A 4 -2.84 17.81 -8.65
N ALA A 5 -4.14 17.95 -8.34
CA ALA A 5 -4.65 17.97 -7.00
C ALA A 5 -4.06 16.73 -6.35
N ALA A 6 -3.34 16.96 -5.27
CA ALA A 6 -2.89 15.89 -4.43
C ALA A 6 -4.13 15.18 -3.91
N ALA A 7 -4.58 14.19 -4.66
CA ALA A 7 -5.79 13.47 -4.35
C ALA A 7 -5.43 12.58 -3.18
N THR A 8 -6.25 12.68 -2.15
CA THR A 8 -6.25 11.73 -1.07
C THR A 8 -6.65 10.37 -1.64
N ALA A 9 -5.80 9.38 -1.49
CA ALA A 9 -6.08 8.01 -1.86
C ALA A 9 -6.45 7.21 -0.60
N TRP A 10 -7.57 6.50 -0.70
CA TRP A 10 -8.04 5.61 0.34
C TRP A 10 -7.63 4.18 0.02
N ILE A 11 -7.03 3.47 0.96
CA ILE A 11 -6.59 2.10 0.79
C ILE A 11 -7.19 1.24 1.89
N THR A 12 -7.76 0.11 1.52
CA THR A 12 -8.22 -0.92 2.45
C THR A 12 -7.45 -2.20 2.18
N LEU A 13 -6.80 -2.72 3.22
CA LEU A 13 -6.00 -3.92 3.20
C LEU A 13 -6.66 -4.97 4.10
N ARG A 14 -6.96 -6.14 3.53
CA ARG A 14 -7.42 -7.29 4.29
C ARG A 14 -6.35 -8.36 4.34
N PHE A 15 -5.93 -8.68 5.55
CA PHE A 15 -4.82 -9.57 5.83
C PHE A 15 -5.35 -10.97 6.16
N PRO A 16 -5.13 -11.99 5.31
CA PRO A 16 -5.49 -13.36 5.66
C PRO A 16 -4.51 -13.98 6.68
N ALA A 17 -3.29 -13.46 6.76
CA ALA A 17 -2.23 -13.91 7.66
C ALA A 17 -1.56 -12.69 8.32
N ALA A 18 -0.78 -12.91 9.38
CA ALA A 18 -0.06 -11.82 10.03
C ALA A 18 0.97 -11.22 9.06
N SER A 19 0.95 -9.90 8.87
CA SER A 19 1.85 -9.20 7.96
C SER A 19 2.33 -7.89 8.57
N TRP A 20 3.60 -7.57 8.33
CA TRP A 20 4.09 -6.21 8.51
C TRP A 20 3.51 -5.31 7.42
N VAL A 21 3.11 -4.11 7.81
CA VAL A 21 2.54 -3.09 6.92
C VAL A 21 3.23 -1.77 7.21
N ALA A 22 3.70 -1.10 6.17
CA ALA A 22 4.11 0.29 6.24
C ALA A 22 3.38 1.08 5.16
N VAL A 23 2.79 2.21 5.53
CA VAL A 23 2.11 3.14 4.62
C VAL A 23 2.73 4.51 4.83
N THR A 24 3.26 5.06 3.75
CA THR A 24 3.90 6.38 3.73
C THR A 24 3.26 7.24 2.66
N ASP A 25 3.04 8.49 3.01
CA ASP A 25 2.47 9.52 2.17
C ASP A 25 3.48 10.10 1.15
N ALA A 26 2.98 10.78 0.12
CA ALA A 26 3.81 11.55 -0.81
C ALA A 26 4.70 12.61 -0.13
N THR A 27 4.28 13.11 1.03
CA THR A 27 5.03 14.05 1.87
C THR A 27 6.19 13.41 2.65
N GLY A 28 6.32 12.08 2.61
CA GLY A 28 7.26 11.32 3.44
C GLY A 28 6.73 11.00 4.85
N HIS A 29 5.49 11.37 5.16
CA HIS A 29 4.85 11.07 6.44
C HIS A 29 4.43 9.59 6.49
N SER A 30 4.97 8.83 7.44
CA SER A 30 4.52 7.47 7.73
C SER A 30 3.16 7.49 8.43
N ILE A 31 2.10 7.14 7.70
CA ILE A 31 0.72 7.09 8.17
C ILE A 31 0.53 5.92 9.13
N TYR A 32 1.14 4.77 8.80
CA TYR A 32 1.10 3.58 9.62
C TYR A 32 2.33 2.73 9.42
N ARG A 33 2.85 2.13 10.49
CA ARG A 33 3.92 1.14 10.38
C ARG A 33 3.87 0.16 11.54
N GLY A 34 3.58 -1.10 11.25
CA GLY A 34 3.48 -2.14 12.28
C GLY A 34 3.03 -3.51 11.78
N MET A 35 2.99 -4.46 12.70
CA MET A 35 2.42 -5.79 12.45
C MET A 35 0.89 -5.74 12.52
N VAL A 36 0.25 -6.32 11.51
CA VAL A 36 -1.20 -6.55 11.47
C VAL A 36 -1.45 -8.05 11.60
N ALA A 37 -2.37 -8.44 12.48
CA ALA A 37 -2.72 -9.85 12.69
C ALA A 37 -3.56 -10.41 11.53
N ALA A 38 -3.59 -11.74 11.42
CA ALA A 38 -4.42 -12.47 10.48
C ALA A 38 -5.92 -12.18 10.71
N GLY A 39 -6.70 -12.12 9.63
CA GLY A 39 -8.14 -11.83 9.64
C GLY A 39 -8.49 -10.34 9.82
N VAL A 40 -7.51 -9.48 10.09
CA VAL A 40 -7.75 -8.05 10.30
C VAL A 40 -7.90 -7.33 8.97
N THR A 41 -8.85 -6.40 8.91
CA THR A 41 -8.96 -5.42 7.82
C THR A 41 -8.59 -4.06 8.35
N ARG A 42 -7.68 -3.36 7.67
CA ARG A 42 -7.28 -1.99 8.00
C ARG A 42 -7.48 -1.09 6.81
N SER A 43 -7.96 0.12 7.07
CA SER A 43 -8.07 1.17 6.07
C SER A 43 -7.12 2.31 6.43
N PHE A 44 -6.48 2.87 5.42
CA PHE A 44 -5.53 3.97 5.50
C PHE A 44 -5.92 5.02 4.47
N GLU A 45 -5.67 6.29 4.81
CA GLU A 45 -5.95 7.42 3.95
C GLU A 45 -4.73 8.33 3.94
N GLY A 46 -4.30 8.78 2.76
CA GLY A 46 -3.26 9.78 2.63
C GLY A 46 -3.16 10.39 1.23
N ARG A 47 -2.31 11.37 1.08
CA ARG A 47 -1.92 12.06 -0.14
C ARG A 47 -1.15 11.14 -1.08
N ALA A 48 -1.65 11.01 -2.30
CA ALA A 48 -0.96 10.26 -3.34
C ALA A 48 0.28 11.00 -3.92
N PRO A 49 1.32 10.28 -4.39
CA PRO A 49 1.46 8.83 -4.37
C PRO A 49 1.67 8.26 -2.96
N LEU A 50 0.88 7.25 -2.60
CA LEU A 50 1.02 6.52 -1.33
C LEU A 50 1.94 5.33 -1.53
N HIS A 51 3.03 5.28 -0.78
CA HIS A 51 3.96 4.17 -0.77
C HIS A 51 3.51 3.14 0.27
N VAL A 52 3.13 1.95 -0.19
CA VAL A 52 2.71 0.85 0.66
C VAL A 52 3.73 -0.27 0.57
N VAL A 53 4.19 -0.73 1.73
CA VAL A 53 5.09 -1.88 1.87
C VAL A 53 4.40 -2.94 2.70
N LEU A 54 4.35 -4.15 2.16
CA LEU A 54 3.83 -5.33 2.82
C LEU A 54 4.95 -6.35 2.96
N GLY A 55 5.23 -6.77 4.19
CA GLY A 55 6.22 -7.83 4.46
C GLY A 55 5.69 -9.21 4.10
N TYR A 56 4.37 -9.42 4.18
CA TYR A 56 3.71 -10.65 3.77
C TYR A 56 2.41 -10.33 3.00
N ALA A 57 2.55 -10.13 1.70
CA ALA A 57 1.47 -9.80 0.78
C ALA A 57 0.74 -11.01 0.21
N SER A 58 1.19 -12.23 0.50
CA SER A 58 0.54 -13.46 0.05
C SER A 58 -0.92 -13.52 0.48
N GLY A 59 -1.81 -13.42 -0.52
CA GLY A 59 -3.25 -13.43 -0.31
C GLY A 59 -3.83 -12.13 0.29
N VAL A 60 -3.04 -11.08 0.48
CA VAL A 60 -3.55 -9.79 0.97
C VAL A 60 -4.43 -9.16 -0.11
N ALA A 61 -5.68 -8.88 0.25
CA ALA A 61 -6.60 -8.19 -0.65
C ALA A 61 -6.45 -6.68 -0.48
N VAL A 62 -6.07 -6.00 -1.56
CA VAL A 62 -5.92 -4.55 -1.59
C VAL A 62 -7.12 -3.94 -2.30
N ARG A 63 -7.69 -2.89 -1.72
CA ARG A 63 -8.71 -2.07 -2.35
C ARG A 63 -8.28 -0.61 -2.29
N ILE A 64 -8.44 0.11 -3.38
CA ILE A 64 -8.03 1.51 -3.53
C ILE A 64 -9.27 2.27 -3.96
N ASP A 65 -9.68 3.25 -3.16
CA ASP A 65 -10.89 4.03 -3.42
C ASP A 65 -12.13 3.13 -3.65
N GLY A 66 -12.22 2.05 -2.85
CA GLY A 66 -13.26 1.03 -2.98
C GLY A 66 -13.07 -0.01 -4.10
N ARG A 67 -12.16 0.24 -5.07
CA ARG A 67 -11.86 -0.66 -6.19
C ARG A 67 -10.86 -1.73 -5.81
N ALA A 68 -11.13 -2.99 -6.15
CA ALA A 68 -10.17 -4.06 -5.92
C ALA A 68 -8.92 -3.85 -6.79
N ALA A 69 -7.75 -3.90 -6.15
CA ALA A 69 -6.45 -3.78 -6.80
C ALA A 69 -5.67 -5.07 -6.60
N SER A 70 -5.19 -5.66 -7.70
CA SER A 70 -4.40 -6.89 -7.64
C SER A 70 -2.93 -6.56 -7.50
N ILE A 71 -2.35 -6.93 -6.36
CA ILE A 71 -0.90 -6.83 -6.11
C ILE A 71 -0.17 -8.18 -6.27
N GLY A 72 -0.92 -9.28 -6.44
CA GLY A 72 -0.38 -10.63 -6.51
C GLY A 72 0.70 -10.81 -7.58
N SER A 73 0.59 -10.10 -8.70
CA SER A 73 1.58 -10.11 -9.78
C SER A 73 2.94 -9.52 -9.40
N TYR A 74 2.99 -8.74 -8.32
CA TYR A 74 4.20 -8.09 -7.81
C TYR A 74 4.80 -8.80 -6.59
N VAL A 75 4.09 -9.77 -6.01
CA VAL A 75 4.57 -10.50 -4.83
C VAL A 75 5.71 -11.42 -5.25
N GLY A 76 6.92 -11.07 -4.85
CA GLY A 76 8.13 -11.86 -5.10
C GLY A 76 8.18 -13.14 -4.26
N ARG A 77 9.27 -13.90 -4.42
CA ARG A 77 9.50 -15.17 -3.71
C ARG A 77 9.51 -14.99 -2.19
N ASP A 78 9.93 -13.82 -1.72
CA ASP A 78 10.02 -13.44 -0.31
C ASP A 78 8.67 -13.07 0.31
N HIS A 79 7.58 -13.15 -0.47
CA HIS A 79 6.23 -12.73 -0.10
C HIS A 79 6.09 -11.25 0.30
N ALA A 80 7.17 -10.47 0.22
CA ALA A 80 7.16 -9.04 0.41
C ALA A 80 6.90 -8.29 -0.92
N VAL A 81 6.26 -7.13 -0.83
CA VAL A 81 6.05 -6.24 -1.98
C VAL A 81 5.96 -4.79 -1.52
N SER A 82 6.45 -3.90 -2.37
CA SER A 82 6.21 -2.46 -2.27
C SER A 82 5.58 -1.93 -3.55
N PHE A 83 4.63 -1.03 -3.39
CA PHE A 83 3.96 -0.41 -4.51
C PHE A 83 3.52 1.02 -4.16
N ASP A 84 3.52 1.88 -5.17
CA ASP A 84 3.06 3.25 -5.10
C ASP A 84 1.65 3.36 -5.66
N ILE A 85 0.77 4.06 -4.94
CA ILE A 85 -0.61 4.30 -5.37
C ILE A 85 -0.76 5.76 -5.74
N THR A 86 -0.86 6.00 -7.04
CA THR A 86 -1.05 7.35 -7.60
C THR A 86 -2.46 7.90 -7.33
N ALA A 87 -2.61 9.23 -7.46
CA ALA A 87 -3.90 9.92 -7.31
C ALA A 87 -4.99 9.38 -8.25
N GLY A 88 -4.61 8.80 -9.38
CA GLY A 88 -5.52 8.17 -10.34
C GLY A 88 -5.92 6.73 -9.98
N GLY A 89 -5.57 6.24 -8.79
CA GLY A 89 -5.87 4.88 -8.34
C GLY A 89 -5.04 3.79 -9.05
N ARG A 90 -3.98 4.17 -9.77
CA ARG A 90 -3.04 3.19 -10.36
C ARG A 90 -2.02 2.76 -9.33
N VAL A 91 -1.84 1.44 -9.24
CA VAL A 91 -0.75 0.79 -8.53
C VAL A 91 0.45 0.70 -9.46
N LEU A 92 1.59 1.20 -9.01
CA LEU A 92 2.87 1.06 -9.69
C LEU A 92 3.80 0.22 -8.80
N PRO A 93 4.54 -0.74 -9.36
CA PRO A 93 5.57 -1.43 -8.60
C PRO A 93 6.61 -0.41 -8.17
N ALA A 94 6.91 -0.40 -6.88
CA ALA A 94 7.93 0.47 -6.31
C ALA A 94 9.10 -0.41 -5.85
N PRO A 95 10.36 0.03 -6.04
CA PRO A 95 11.48 -0.69 -5.44
C PRO A 95 11.27 -0.73 -3.92
N LEU A 96 11.50 -1.90 -3.31
CA LEU A 96 11.66 -1.97 -1.87
C LEU A 96 12.82 -1.04 -1.55
N ARG A 97 12.55 0.09 -0.89
CA ARG A 97 13.63 0.93 -0.41
C ARG A 97 14.37 0.11 0.63
N ALA A 98 15.47 -0.53 0.21
CA ALA A 98 16.45 -1.07 1.11
C ALA A 98 16.82 0.08 2.04
N GLY A 99 16.57 -0.10 3.34
CA GLY A 99 17.09 0.82 4.34
C GLY A 99 18.59 0.94 4.09
N GLY A 100 19.05 2.18 3.94
CA GLY A 100 20.48 2.49 3.81
C GLY A 100 21.25 2.13 5.07
#